data_AF-A0AB38C2D1-F1
#
_entry.id   AF-A0AB38C2D1-F1
#
_cell.length_a   1.000
_cell.length_b   1.000
_cell.length_c   1.000
_cell.angle_alpha   90.00
_cell.angle_beta   90.00
_cell.angle_gamma   90.00
#
_symmetry.space_group_name_H-M   'P 1'
#
loop_
_entity.id
_entity.type
_entity.pdbx_description
1 polymer ?
#
loop_
_entity_poly.entity_id
_entity_poly.type
_entity_poly.pdbx_seq_one_letter_code
_entity_poly.pdbx_strand_id
1 'polypeptide(L)' 'MLVVSLQGCQLTSGQKLRLQQQQHVKKFMNPVLTQQVTETLAVIEARKEQGTKPERIWFLDRQEKGTPSMAEWMGY' A
#
# COMPACT_ATOMS: atom_id res chain seq x y z
N MET A 1 -42.00 -5.64 19.97
CA MET A 1 -41.80 -5.07 18.61
C MET A 1 -41.04 -3.77 18.74
N LEU A 2 -39.84 -3.67 18.18
CA LEU A 2 -39.03 -2.45 18.21
C LEU A 2 -39.38 -1.62 16.98
N VAL A 3 -40.13 -0.53 17.16
CA VAL A 3 -40.44 0.43 16.09
C VAL A 3 -39.20 1.31 15.93
N VAL A 4 -38.38 1.03 14.93
CA VAL A 4 -37.25 1.89 14.57
C VAL A 4 -37.77 2.99 13.63
N SER A 5 -37.52 4.25 13.96
CA SER A 5 -37.89 5.37 13.10
C SER A 5 -36.99 5.38 11.85
N LEU A 6 -37.61 5.40 10.65
CA LEU A 6 -36.90 5.57 9.37
C LEU A 6 -36.68 7.04 8.99
N GLN A 7 -37.11 7.98 9.84
CA GLN A 7 -36.94 9.41 9.63
C GLN A 7 -35.49 9.79 9.88
N GLY A 8 -34.69 9.81 8.80
CA GLY A 8 -33.24 10.00 8.85
C GLY A 8 -32.46 9.07 7.91
N CYS A 9 -33.11 8.09 7.29
CA CYS A 9 -32.51 7.22 6.26
C CYS A 9 -32.26 7.93 4.91
N GLN A 10 -32.22 9.26 4.88
CA GLN A 10 -31.86 10.01 3.68
C GLN A 10 -30.47 10.61 3.87
N LEU A 11 -29.58 10.31 2.93
CA LEU A 11 -28.25 10.92 2.88
C LEU A 11 -28.42 12.44 2.80
N THR A 12 -27.70 13.17 3.66
CA THR A 12 -27.60 14.63 3.54
C THR A 12 -26.96 15.00 2.21
N SER A 13 -27.12 16.25 1.76
CA SER A 13 -26.50 16.74 0.51
C SER A 13 -24.98 16.51 0.49
N GLY A 14 -24.29 16.74 1.62
CA GLY A 14 -22.87 16.46 1.76
C GLY A 14 -22.52 14.97 1.71
N GLN A 15 -23.35 14.10 2.30
CA GLN A 15 -23.16 12.65 2.22
C GLN A 15 -23.39 12.12 0.79
N LYS A 16 -24.37 12.67 0.06
CA LYS A 16 -24.60 12.36 -1.37
C LYS A 16 -23.40 12.75 -2.22
N LEU A 17 -22.85 13.95 -2.02
CA LEU A 17 -21.67 14.43 -2.73
C LEU A 17 -20.47 13.52 -2.47
N ARG A 18 -20.23 13.15 -1.20
CA ARG A 18 -19.14 12.25 -0.82
C ARG A 18 -19.29 10.87 -1.45
N LEU A 19 -20.51 10.33 -1.50
CA LEU A 19 -20.81 9.06 -2.16
C LEU A 19 -20.54 9.13 -3.66
N GLN A 20 -20.95 10.22 -4.33
CA GLN A 20 -20.69 10.44 -5.75
C GLN A 20 -19.18 10.54 -6.05
N GLN A 21 -18.43 11.26 -5.21
CA GLN A 21 -16.97 11.34 -5.33
C GLN A 21 -16.33 9.96 -5.18
N GLN A 22 -16.74 9.18 -4.18
CA GLN A 22 -16.25 7.81 -3.98
C GLN A 22 -16.58 6.91 -5.18
N GLN A 23 -17.80 6.99 -5.72
CA GLN A 23 -18.19 6.24 -6.91
C GLN A 23 -17.39 6.66 -8.15
N HIS A 24 -17.11 7.95 -8.31
CA HIS A 24 -16.30 8.47 -9.41
C HIS A 24 -14.85 7.99 -9.33
N VAL A 25 -14.23 8.06 -8.15
CA VAL A 25 -12.88 7.53 -7.91
C VAL A 25 -12.82 6.03 -8.15
N LYS A 26 -13.82 5.27 -7.69
CA LYS A 26 -13.92 3.83 -7.98
C LYS A 26 -14.05 3.52 -9.47
N LYS A 27 -14.72 4.37 -10.25
CA LYS A 27 -14.78 4.23 -11.71
C LYS A 27 -13.45 4.56 -12.40
N PHE A 28 -12.65 5.44 -11.80
CA PHE A 28 -11.32 5.80 -12.30
C PHE A 28 -10.26 4.73 -11.99
N MET A 29 -10.51 3.85 -11.01
CA MET A 29 -9.66 2.69 -10.76
C MET A 29 -9.61 1.84 -12.04
N ASN A 30 -8.43 1.79 -12.65
CA ASN A 30 -8.22 1.00 -13.86
C ASN A 30 -8.44 -0.49 -13.49
N PRO A 31 -9.41 -1.18 -14.12
CA PRO A 31 -9.71 -2.57 -13.79
C PRO A 31 -8.50 -3.47 -14.03
N VAL A 32 -7.65 -3.14 -15.00
CA VAL A 32 -6.40 -3.86 -15.29
C VAL A 32 -5.41 -3.69 -14.15
N LEU A 33 -5.24 -2.48 -13.61
CA LEU A 33 -4.35 -2.25 -12.46
C LEU A 33 -4.87 -2.97 -11.22
N THR A 34 -6.20 -3.00 -11.02
CA THR A 34 -6.82 -3.68 -9.89
C THR A 34 -6.55 -5.18 -9.98
N GLN A 35 -6.77 -5.77 -11.15
CA GLN A 35 -6.48 -7.17 -11.43
C GLN A 35 -5.00 -7.51 -11.22
N GLN A 36 -4.10 -6.70 -11.77
CA GLN A 36 -2.65 -6.90 -11.63
C GLN A 36 -2.20 -6.88 -10.16
N VAL A 37 -2.73 -5.95 -9.36
CA VAL A 37 -2.43 -5.87 -7.93
C VAL A 37 -2.94 -7.11 -7.21
N THR A 38 -4.18 -7.53 -7.47
CA THR A 38 -4.76 -8.73 -6.85
C THR A 38 -3.97 -9.99 -7.19
N GLU A 39 -3.62 -10.18 -8.46
CA GLU A 39 -2.79 -11.31 -8.92
C GLU A 39 -1.40 -11.30 -8.28
N THR A 40 -0.76 -10.12 -8.22
CA THR A 40 0.58 -9.97 -7.63
C THR A 40 0.56 -10.28 -6.14
N LEU A 41 -0.43 -9.80 -5.39
CA LEU A 41 -0.56 -10.08 -3.96
C LEU A 41 -0.77 -11.57 -3.70
N ALA A 42 -1.62 -12.25 -4.49
CA ALA A 42 -1.85 -13.68 -4.36
C ALA A 42 -0.56 -14.49 -4.60
N VAL A 43 0.26 -14.11 -5.58
CA VAL A 43 1.57 -14.75 -5.84
C VAL A 43 2.54 -14.52 -4.68
N ILE A 44 2.55 -13.33 -4.09
CA ILE A 44 3.39 -13.01 -2.92
C ILE A 44 2.97 -13.83 -1.70
N GLU A 45 1.67 -13.94 -1.44
CA GLU A 45 1.13 -14.73 -0.33
C GLU A 45 1.47 -16.22 -0.48
N ALA A 46 1.27 -16.79 -1.68
CA ALA A 46 1.64 -18.18 -1.95
C ALA A 46 3.15 -18.43 -1.74
N ARG A 47 4.01 -17.50 -2.17
CA ARG A 47 5.47 -17.58 -1.94
C ARG A 47 5.85 -17.46 -0.47
N LYS A 48 5.10 -16.67 0.30
CA LYS A 48 5.28 -16.52 1.76
C LYS A 48 4.93 -17.82 2.48
N GLU A 49 3.82 -18.46 2.11
CA GLU A 49 3.38 -19.75 2.68
C GLU A 49 4.33 -20.90 2.31
N GLN A 50 4.88 -20.89 1.09
CA GLN A 50 5.86 -21.87 0.63
C GLN A 50 7.24 -21.74 1.30
N GLY A 51 7.44 -20.76 2.19
CA GLY A 51 8.67 -20.64 2.98
C GLY A 51 9.92 -20.36 2.16
N THR A 52 9.77 -19.94 0.89
CA THR A 52 10.90 -19.59 0.03
C THR A 52 11.69 -18.45 0.66
N LYS A 53 12.97 -18.69 0.95
CA LYS A 53 13.90 -17.62 1.31
C LYS A 53 13.84 -16.56 0.21
N PRO A 54 13.67 -15.27 0.54
CA PRO A 54 13.82 -14.24 -0.47
C PRO A 54 15.22 -14.40 -1.05
N GLU A 55 15.35 -14.73 -2.34
CA GLU A 55 16.66 -14.82 -3.00
C GLU A 55 17.45 -13.51 -2.87
N ARG A 56 16.73 -12.41 -2.58
CA ARG A 56 17.25 -11.07 -2.39
C ARG A 56 16.65 -10.43 -1.14
N ILE A 57 17.15 -10.83 0.03
CA ILE A 57 17.06 -9.98 1.22
C ILE A 57 17.90 -8.75 0.90
N TRP A 58 17.29 -7.57 0.98
CA TRP A 58 17.92 -6.26 0.78
C TRP A 58 19.40 -6.26 1.17
N PHE A 59 20.28 -6.26 0.18
CA PHE A 59 21.72 -6.18 0.39
C PHE A 59 22.22 -4.80 0.00
N LEU A 60 23.23 -4.35 0.73
CA LEU A 60 23.93 -3.10 0.45
C LEU A 60 24.75 -3.30 -0.83
N ASP A 61 24.23 -2.81 -1.96
CA ASP A 61 24.86 -2.97 -3.28
C ASP A 61 26.20 -2.22 -3.38
N ARG A 62 26.29 -1.07 -2.69
CA ARG A 62 27.51 -0.27 -2.61
C ARG A 62 27.54 0.52 -1.30
N GLN A 63 28.66 0.42 -0.58
CA GLN A 63 28.98 1.30 0.54
C GLN A 63 30.25 2.06 0.20
N GLU A 64 30.12 3.34 -0.08
CA GLU A 64 31.29 4.20 -0.26
C GLU A 64 31.56 4.93 1.06
N LYS A 65 32.76 4.72 1.60
CA LYS A 65 33.35 5.68 2.53
C LYS A 65 34.04 6.72 1.65
N GLY A 66 33.73 8.00 1.86
CA GLY A 66 34.43 9.10 1.20
C GLY A 66 35.92 9.12 1.55
N THR A 67 36.63 10.16 1.13
CA THR A 67 38.05 10.31 1.48
C THR A 67 38.19 10.37 3.00
N PRO A 68 38.93 9.44 3.63
CA PRO A 68 39.14 9.48 5.07
C PRO A 68 39.89 10.76 5.43
N SER A 69 39.51 11.37 6.54
CA SER A 69 40.25 12.50 7.10
C SER A 69 41.64 12.06 7.57
N MET A 70 42.59 13.00 7.70
CA MET A 70 43.91 12.70 8.27
C MET A 70 43.82 12.16 9.71
N ALA A 71 42.80 12.60 10.47
CA ALA A 71 42.55 12.10 11.82
C ALA A 71 42.15 10.62 11.82
N GLU A 72 41.21 10.24 10.95
CA GLU A 72 40.78 8.85 10.80
C GLU A 72 41.92 7.94 10.30
N TRP A 73 42.81 8.45 9.43
CA TRP A 73 44.01 7.71 9.00
C TRP A 73 44.98 7.43 10.16
N MET A 74 45.10 8.39 11.08
CA MET A 74 45.98 8.30 12.25
C MET A 74 45.34 7.57 13.44
N GLY A 75 44.08 7.11 13.31
CA GLY A 75 43.37 6.35 14.33
C GLY A 75 42.77 7.17 15.47
N TYR A 76 42.51 8.47 15.25
CA TYR A 76 41.86 9.39 16.20
C TYR A 76 40.36 9.55 15.95
#